data_AF-A0AAP0JC93-F1
#
_entry.id   AF-A0AAP0JC93-F1
#
_cell.length_a   1.000
_cell.length_b   1.000
_cell.length_c   1.000
_cell.angle_alpha   90.00
_cell.angle_beta   90.00
_cell.angle_gamma   90.00
#
_symmetry.space_group_name_H-M   'P 1'
#
loop_
_entity.id
_entity.type
_entity.pdbx_description
1 polymer ?
#
loop_
_entity_poly.entity_id
_entity_poly.type
_entity_poly.pdbx_seq_one_letter_code
_entity_poly.pdbx_strand_id
1 'polypeptide(L)'
;MATATTSARYLGLPLEKARVSNSLSTWYTPHMAAASRALLERIPLVDFVVEVRDARIPLSSGCEYMRNFPSSQHMVVLNKMDLANGSQSKEWLKYFQEKNCICYGINSHNKGNIHEIGSHPNIYILDTPGVLPPQILDDEVCSKLALTGAISDHLVGEYNLARYLLAIVNSSEEYKHWKMLMPKDDEICLVDKTQLSGRSESVLKRKKVFHTDHTQDHIVRDVRRTLFETISSFKGNLEVSSELDKLIEAQFVALSNPFHLSTEQEEKRRVLVAKKLLNLYRTGRLGRYTLDSIP
;
A
#
# COMPACT_ATOMS: atom_id res chain seq x y z
N MET A 1 1.43 -14.74 -6.85
CA MET A 1 2.00 -13.64 -7.65
C MET A 1 0.85 -12.98 -8.37
N ALA A 2 0.40 -11.80 -7.93
CA ALA A 2 -0.48 -10.99 -8.76
C ALA A 2 0.35 -10.60 -10.00
N THR A 3 0.12 -11.27 -11.12
CA THR A 3 0.81 -10.94 -12.36
C THR A 3 0.46 -9.49 -12.70
N ALA A 4 1.47 -8.62 -12.78
CA ALA A 4 1.32 -7.25 -13.27
C ALA A 4 0.51 -7.20 -14.57
N THR A 5 0.57 -8.27 -15.36
CA THR A 5 -0.24 -8.51 -16.57
C THR A 5 -1.75 -8.39 -16.37
N THR A 6 -2.33 -8.79 -15.23
CA THR A 6 -3.79 -8.74 -15.00
C THR A 6 -4.24 -7.36 -14.53
N SER A 7 -3.42 -6.69 -13.70
CA SER A 7 -3.66 -5.30 -13.27
C SER A 7 -3.45 -4.29 -14.41
N ALA A 8 -2.46 -4.52 -15.27
CA ALA A 8 -2.21 -3.72 -16.48
C ALA A 8 -3.32 -3.89 -17.54
N ARG A 9 -3.91 -5.09 -17.68
CA ARG A 9 -5.07 -5.31 -18.57
C ARG A 9 -6.34 -4.61 -18.10
N TYR A 10 -6.55 -4.52 -16.79
CA TYR A 10 -7.73 -3.84 -16.21
C TYR A 10 -7.73 -2.33 -16.52
N LEU A 11 -6.55 -1.72 -16.57
CA LEU A 11 -6.34 -0.32 -16.95
C LEU A 11 -6.45 -0.07 -18.47
N GLY A 12 -6.67 -1.12 -19.28
CA GLY A 12 -7.02 -1.00 -20.70
C GLY A 12 -8.44 -0.47 -20.94
N LEU A 13 -9.27 -0.37 -19.90
CA LEU A 13 -10.48 0.44 -19.93
C LEU A 13 -10.10 1.92 -19.92
N PRO A 14 -10.80 2.79 -20.67
CA PRO A 14 -10.46 4.19 -20.75
C PRO A 14 -10.68 4.84 -19.37
N LEU A 15 -9.64 4.85 -18.54
CA LEU A 15 -9.41 6.00 -17.68
C LEU A 15 -9.54 7.20 -18.61
N GLU A 16 -10.44 8.12 -18.32
CA GLU A 16 -10.63 9.32 -19.13
C GLU A 16 -9.27 10.02 -19.27
N LYS A 17 -8.52 9.71 -20.33
CA LYS A 17 -7.17 10.23 -20.59
C LYS A 17 -7.17 11.77 -20.57
N ALA A 18 -8.32 12.36 -20.88
CA ALA A 18 -8.59 13.79 -20.82
C ALA A 18 -8.70 14.37 -19.39
N ARG A 19 -9.18 13.60 -18.40
CA ARG A 19 -9.21 14.04 -16.99
C ARG A 19 -7.84 13.93 -16.33
N VAL A 20 -7.10 12.87 -16.62
CA VAL A 20 -5.74 12.68 -16.09
C VAL A 20 -4.83 13.77 -16.65
N SER A 21 -4.84 14.06 -17.95
CA SER A 21 -3.98 15.13 -18.52
C SER A 21 -4.29 16.55 -18.01
N ASN A 22 -5.56 16.93 -17.87
CA ASN A 22 -5.92 18.24 -17.33
C ASN A 22 -5.62 18.36 -15.83
N SER A 23 -5.84 17.31 -15.03
CA SER A 23 -5.52 17.31 -13.60
C SER A 23 -4.01 17.15 -13.32
N LEU A 24 -3.27 16.54 -14.25
CA LEU A 24 -1.81 16.48 -14.23
C LEU A 24 -1.16 17.87 -14.37
N SER A 25 -1.86 18.87 -14.90
CA SER A 25 -1.37 20.25 -14.88
C SER A 25 -1.51 20.93 -13.50
N THR A 26 -2.43 20.43 -12.67
CA THR A 26 -2.82 21.05 -11.39
C THR A 26 -2.00 20.53 -10.20
N TRP A 27 -1.47 19.30 -10.25
CA TRP A 27 -0.66 18.76 -9.15
C TRP A 27 0.75 19.35 -9.06
N TYR A 28 1.38 19.68 -10.19
CA TYR A 28 2.75 20.21 -10.19
C TYR A 28 2.74 21.72 -9.98
N THR A 29 2.81 22.12 -8.71
CA THR A 29 2.72 23.53 -8.33
C THR A 29 4.03 24.28 -8.60
N PRO A 30 3.98 25.63 -8.74
CA PRO A 30 5.20 26.46 -8.76
C PRO A 30 6.10 26.25 -7.55
N HIS A 31 5.54 25.90 -6.39
CA HIS A 31 6.31 25.57 -5.19
C HIS A 31 7.10 24.26 -5.34
N MET A 32 6.48 23.22 -5.92
CA MET A 32 7.19 21.98 -6.24
C MET A 32 8.28 22.22 -7.28
N ALA A 33 8.01 23.05 -8.29
CA ALA A 33 9.03 23.44 -9.27
C ALA A 33 10.20 24.23 -8.66
N ALA A 34 9.94 25.09 -7.67
CA ALA A 34 10.99 25.77 -6.92
C ALA A 34 11.79 24.79 -6.04
N ALA A 35 11.12 23.85 -5.35
CA ALA A 35 11.76 22.83 -4.54
C ALA A 35 12.67 21.91 -5.37
N SER A 36 12.18 21.43 -6.53
CA SER A 36 12.97 20.62 -7.47
C SER A 36 14.23 21.36 -7.94
N ARG A 37 14.09 22.62 -8.39
CA ARG A 37 15.23 23.44 -8.83
C ARG A 37 16.25 23.62 -7.72
N ALA A 38 15.77 23.98 -6.53
CA ALA A 38 16.64 24.21 -5.38
C ALA A 38 17.32 22.92 -4.89
N LEU A 39 16.75 21.74 -5.15
CA LEU A 39 17.44 20.47 -4.89
C LEU A 39 18.53 20.20 -5.93
N LEU A 40 18.22 20.38 -7.21
CA LEU A 40 19.19 20.18 -8.30
C LEU A 40 20.42 21.08 -8.15
N GLU A 41 20.25 22.30 -7.65
CA GLU A 41 21.35 23.22 -7.32
C GLU A 41 22.21 22.76 -6.13
N ARG A 42 21.66 21.92 -5.24
CA ARG A 42 22.34 21.44 -4.02
C ARG A 42 23.01 20.08 -4.18
N ILE A 43 22.55 19.25 -5.12
CA ILE A 43 23.16 17.94 -5.41
C ILE A 43 24.69 18.04 -5.60
N PRO A 44 25.25 19.05 -6.30
CA PRO A 44 26.70 19.20 -6.44
C PRO A 44 27.46 19.51 -5.13
N LEU A 45 26.75 19.87 -4.05
CA LEU A 45 27.34 20.24 -2.77
C LEU A 45 27.54 19.04 -1.83
N VAL A 46 27.05 17.86 -2.20
CA VAL A 46 27.09 16.66 -1.36
C VAL A 46 27.92 15.56 -1.99
N ASP A 47 28.63 14.81 -1.15
CA ASP A 47 29.43 13.65 -1.59
C ASP A 47 28.57 12.39 -1.82
N PHE A 48 27.37 12.37 -1.22
CA PHE A 48 26.52 11.20 -1.16
C PHE A 48 25.03 11.56 -1.11
N VAL A 49 24.19 10.80 -1.81
CA VAL A 49 22.74 10.99 -1.83
C VAL A 49 22.03 9.75 -1.28
N VAL A 50 21.06 9.98 -0.40
CA VAL A 50 20.15 8.94 0.11
C VAL A 50 18.76 9.17 -0.49
N GLU A 51 18.36 8.31 -1.42
CA GLU A 51 17.04 8.35 -2.05
C GLU A 51 16.06 7.47 -1.27
N VAL A 52 15.04 8.08 -0.67
CA VAL A 52 14.00 7.34 0.07
C VAL A 52 12.83 7.01 -0.86
N ARG A 53 12.53 5.72 -1.01
CA ARG A 53 11.44 5.20 -1.82
C ARG A 53 10.40 4.47 -0.97
N ASP A 54 9.21 4.26 -1.50
CA ASP A 54 8.18 3.45 -0.85
C ASP A 54 8.37 1.98 -1.23
N ALA A 55 8.58 1.10 -0.24
CA ALA A 55 8.85 -0.33 -0.45
C ALA A 55 7.70 -1.07 -1.16
N ARG A 56 6.49 -0.50 -1.17
CA ARG A 56 5.35 -1.06 -1.91
C ARG A 56 5.47 -0.80 -3.42
N ILE A 57 6.22 0.22 -3.83
CA ILE A 57 6.42 0.61 -5.23
C ILE A 57 7.88 1.04 -5.50
N PRO A 58 8.87 0.13 -5.37
CA PRO A 58 10.29 0.49 -5.40
C PRO A 58 10.80 1.15 -6.69
N LEU A 59 10.15 0.93 -7.83
CA LEU A 59 10.48 1.58 -9.10
C LEU A 59 9.60 2.80 -9.34
N SER A 60 8.28 2.67 -9.17
CA SER A 60 7.33 3.75 -9.46
C SER A 60 7.50 4.96 -8.54
N SER A 61 8.04 4.76 -7.32
CA SER A 61 8.41 5.86 -6.41
C SER A 61 9.84 6.40 -6.60
N GLY A 62 10.59 5.89 -7.58
CA GLY A 62 11.93 6.35 -7.88
C GLY A 62 11.95 7.71 -8.59
N CYS A 63 13.06 8.42 -8.45
CA CYS A 63 13.27 9.71 -9.10
C CYS A 63 14.17 9.61 -10.34
N GLU A 64 13.76 10.23 -11.44
CA GLU A 64 14.54 10.26 -12.69
C GLU A 64 15.91 10.92 -12.54
N TYR A 65 16.00 12.00 -11.76
CA TYR A 65 17.26 12.71 -11.56
C TYR A 65 18.35 11.82 -10.93
N MET A 66 17.93 10.79 -10.18
CA MET A 66 18.84 9.84 -9.53
C MET A 66 19.31 8.72 -10.47
N ARG A 67 18.65 8.50 -11.62
CA ARG A 67 19.03 7.41 -12.56
C ARG A 67 20.43 7.57 -13.13
N ASN A 68 20.88 8.81 -13.31
CA ASN A 68 22.20 9.12 -13.86
C ASN A 68 23.25 9.37 -12.77
N PHE A 69 22.88 9.27 -11.49
CA PHE A 69 23.81 9.51 -10.40
C PHE A 69 24.73 8.30 -10.20
N PRO A 70 26.05 8.47 -9.96
CA PRO A 70 26.96 7.36 -9.76
C PRO A 70 26.51 6.46 -8.59
N SER A 71 26.40 5.15 -8.83
CA SER A 71 25.95 4.20 -7.80
C SER A 71 26.83 4.15 -6.54
N SER A 72 28.10 4.55 -6.65
CA SER A 72 29.03 4.64 -5.51
C SER A 72 28.73 5.79 -4.55
N GLN A 73 27.97 6.79 -5.00
CA GLN A 73 27.59 7.99 -4.25
C GLN A 73 26.09 8.02 -3.95
N HIS A 74 25.39 6.90 -4.15
CA HIS A 74 23.93 6.81 -4.10
C HIS A 74 23.47 5.58 -3.32
N MET A 75 22.58 5.80 -2.35
CA MET A 75 21.89 4.73 -1.64
C MET A 75 20.38 4.86 -1.82
N VAL A 76 19.73 3.74 -2.11
CA VAL A 76 18.28 3.64 -2.08
C VAL A 76 17.83 3.10 -0.72
N VAL A 77 16.87 3.77 -0.12
CA VAL A 77 16.24 3.34 1.14
C VAL A 77 14.78 3.05 0.89
N LEU A 78 14.41 1.77 0.92
CA LEU A 78 13.02 1.32 0.80
C LEU A 78 12.33 1.47 2.15
N ASN A 79 11.58 2.54 2.35
CA ASN A 79 10.83 2.81 3.57
C ASN A 79 9.45 2.12 3.54
N LYS A 80 8.81 1.97 4.71
CA LYS A 80 7.51 1.28 4.90
C LYS A 80 7.54 -0.22 4.56
N MET A 81 8.66 -0.88 4.85
CA MET A 81 8.81 -2.33 4.65
C MET A 81 7.77 -3.18 5.40
N ASP A 82 7.20 -2.65 6.47
CA ASP A 82 6.12 -3.28 7.24
C ASP A 82 4.78 -3.36 6.49
N LEU A 83 4.60 -2.53 5.46
CA LEU A 83 3.43 -2.50 4.58
C LEU A 83 3.65 -3.26 3.25
N ALA A 84 4.91 -3.51 2.89
CA ALA A 84 5.30 -4.21 1.66
C ALA A 84 5.30 -5.74 1.85
N ASN A 85 5.13 -6.48 0.75
CA ASN A 85 5.16 -7.94 0.78
C ASN A 85 6.57 -8.44 1.13
N GLY A 86 6.68 -9.28 2.16
CA GLY A 86 7.98 -9.67 2.71
C GLY A 86 8.84 -10.55 1.80
N SER A 87 8.26 -11.37 0.92
CA SER A 87 9.05 -12.16 -0.04
C SER A 87 9.51 -11.28 -1.20
N GLN A 88 8.60 -10.48 -1.77
CA GLN A 88 8.92 -9.56 -2.86
C GLN A 88 9.95 -8.52 -2.42
N SER A 89 9.86 -8.01 -1.19
CA SER A 89 10.86 -7.10 -0.64
C SER A 89 12.27 -7.67 -0.66
N LYS A 90 12.46 -8.97 -0.39
CA LYS A 90 13.78 -9.61 -0.45
C LYS A 90 14.29 -9.68 -1.89
N GLU A 91 13.41 -9.99 -2.83
CA GLU A 91 13.73 -10.02 -4.25
C GLU A 91 14.12 -8.61 -4.75
N TRP A 92 13.43 -7.56 -4.30
CA TRP A 92 13.78 -6.17 -4.60
C TRP A 92 15.14 -5.76 -4.05
N LEU A 93 15.45 -6.10 -2.79
CA LEU A 93 16.78 -5.82 -2.23
C LEU A 93 17.89 -6.50 -3.04
N LYS A 94 17.65 -7.76 -3.44
CA LYS A 94 18.57 -8.52 -4.31
C LYS A 94 18.71 -7.86 -5.68
N TYR A 95 17.61 -7.42 -6.30
CA TYR A 95 17.63 -6.72 -7.58
C TYR A 95 18.50 -5.46 -7.54
N PHE A 96 18.35 -4.60 -6.51
CA PHE A 96 19.18 -3.41 -6.38
C PHE A 96 20.65 -3.76 -6.16
N GLN A 97 20.94 -4.79 -5.36
CA GLN A 97 22.30 -5.27 -5.15
C GLN A 97 22.95 -5.76 -6.46
N GLU A 98 22.22 -6.50 -7.30
CA GLU A 98 22.69 -6.96 -8.62
C GLU A 98 22.94 -5.81 -9.60
N LYS A 99 22.25 -4.67 -9.42
CA LYS A 99 22.49 -3.42 -10.15
C LYS A 99 23.64 -2.58 -9.56
N ASN A 100 24.42 -3.13 -8.64
CA ASN A 100 25.48 -2.43 -7.89
C ASN A 100 24.96 -1.18 -7.15
N CYS A 101 23.70 -1.18 -6.72
CA CYS A 101 23.10 -0.12 -5.93
C CYS A 101 23.07 -0.52 -4.45
N ILE A 102 23.55 0.36 -3.57
CA ILE A 102 23.42 0.17 -2.13
C ILE A 102 21.94 0.34 -1.78
N CYS A 103 21.32 -0.68 -1.18
CA CYS A 103 19.89 -0.65 -0.89
C CYS A 103 19.56 -1.26 0.48
N TYR A 104 18.76 -0.54 1.27
CA TYR A 104 18.30 -0.99 2.60
C TYR A 104 16.79 -0.87 2.73
N GLY A 105 16.16 -1.87 3.33
CA GLY A 105 14.75 -1.85 3.68
C GLY A 105 14.54 -1.44 5.13
N ILE A 106 13.79 -0.35 5.37
CA ILE A 106 13.53 0.17 6.71
C ILE A 106 12.04 0.41 6.99
N ASN A 107 11.74 0.59 8.28
CA ASN A 107 10.51 1.24 8.73
C ASN A 107 10.90 2.46 9.57
N SER A 108 10.79 3.65 9.02
CA SER A 108 11.13 4.92 9.70
C SER A 108 10.33 5.20 10.98
N HIS A 109 9.16 4.57 11.17
CA HIS A 109 8.36 4.70 12.40
C HIS A 109 8.77 3.72 13.50
N ASN A 110 9.65 2.76 13.22
CA ASN A 110 10.09 1.76 14.18
C ASN A 110 11.61 1.69 14.27
N LYS A 111 12.15 1.90 15.47
CA LYS A 111 13.59 1.83 15.74
C LYS A 111 14.21 0.44 15.53
N GLY A 112 13.40 -0.61 15.36
CA GLY A 112 13.87 -2.00 15.19
C GLY A 112 14.71 -2.26 13.93
N ASN A 113 14.64 -1.39 12.92
CA ASN A 113 15.40 -1.50 11.66
C ASN A 113 16.30 -0.27 11.43
N ILE A 114 16.86 0.32 12.50
CA ILE A 114 17.87 1.38 12.36
C ILE A 114 19.19 0.71 11.95
N HIS A 115 19.70 1.09 10.78
CA HIS A 115 21.02 0.69 10.31
C HIS A 115 22.00 1.82 10.58
N GLU A 116 23.12 1.50 11.21
CA GLU A 116 24.25 2.41 11.31
C GLU A 116 24.92 2.49 9.94
N ILE A 117 24.94 3.69 9.35
CA ILE A 117 25.51 3.94 8.01
C ILE A 117 27.02 4.20 8.11
N GLY A 118 27.49 4.67 9.27
CA GLY A 118 28.92 4.83 9.57
C GLY A 118 29.12 5.41 10.97
N SER A 119 30.18 4.95 11.65
CA SER A 119 30.62 5.52 12.93
C SER A 119 31.70 6.59 12.74
N HIS A 120 32.46 6.51 11.65
CA HIS A 120 33.53 7.41 11.23
C HIS A 120 33.65 7.36 9.69
N PRO A 121 34.00 8.44 8.98
CA PRO A 121 34.16 9.82 9.46
C PRO A 121 32.82 10.49 9.82
N ASN A 122 32.87 11.73 10.31
CA ASN A 122 31.67 12.51 10.61
C ASN A 122 30.79 12.65 9.35
N ILE A 123 29.51 12.32 9.48
CA ILE A 123 28.52 12.49 8.42
C ILE A 123 27.78 13.81 8.67
N TYR A 124 27.81 14.72 7.71
CA TYR A 124 27.04 15.95 7.74
C TYR A 124 25.82 15.79 6.83
N ILE A 125 24.64 16.15 7.33
CA ILE A 125 23.37 16.06 6.59
C ILE A 125 22.94 17.45 6.19
N LEU A 126 22.58 17.63 4.92
CA LEU A 126 21.92 18.84 4.47
C LEU A 126 20.45 18.81 4.91
N ASP A 127 20.07 19.68 5.85
CA ASP A 127 18.77 19.70 6.56
C ASP A 127 17.56 20.15 5.71
N THR A 128 17.67 20.09 4.38
CA THR A 128 16.56 20.37 3.46
C THR A 128 16.24 19.09 2.69
N PRO A 129 15.34 18.23 3.20
CA PRO A 129 14.96 17.04 2.46
C PRO A 129 14.38 17.46 1.10
N GLY A 130 14.94 16.89 0.04
CA GLY A 130 14.50 17.16 -1.32
C GLY A 130 13.13 16.55 -1.58
N VAL A 131 12.10 17.37 -1.78
CA VAL A 131 10.81 16.89 -2.28
C VAL A 131 10.86 16.97 -3.80
N LEU A 132 11.07 15.82 -4.43
CA LEU A 132 11.02 15.69 -5.89
C LEU A 132 9.63 15.22 -6.33
N PRO A 133 9.09 15.76 -7.43
CA PRO A 133 7.89 15.22 -8.04
C PRO A 133 8.13 13.76 -8.47
N PRO A 134 7.15 12.86 -8.25
CA PRO A 134 7.22 11.53 -8.85
C PRO A 134 7.10 11.63 -10.37
N GLN A 135 7.69 10.67 -11.07
CA GLN A 135 7.55 10.57 -12.52
C GLN A 135 6.30 9.77 -12.86
N ILE A 136 5.34 10.40 -13.54
CA ILE A 136 4.10 9.74 -13.98
C ILE A 136 4.25 9.40 -15.46
N LEU A 137 4.72 8.19 -15.75
CA LEU A 137 4.98 7.70 -17.11
C LEU A 137 3.70 7.23 -17.81
N ASP A 138 2.83 6.57 -17.05
CA ASP A 138 1.61 5.95 -17.54
C ASP A 138 0.54 5.92 -16.43
N ASP A 139 -0.65 5.48 -16.82
CA ASP A 139 -1.81 5.37 -15.94
C ASP A 139 -1.61 4.36 -14.80
N GLU A 140 -0.76 3.34 -15.00
CA GLU A 140 -0.46 2.33 -13.98
C GLU A 140 0.43 2.91 -12.89
N VAL A 141 1.50 3.61 -13.26
CA VAL A 141 2.37 4.35 -12.34
C VAL A 141 1.56 5.41 -11.59
N CYS A 142 0.69 6.15 -12.27
CA CYS A 142 -0.24 7.09 -11.65
C CYS A 142 -1.10 6.41 -10.57
N SER A 143 -1.71 5.28 -10.92
CA SER A 143 -2.56 4.49 -10.01
C SER A 143 -1.79 3.95 -8.82
N LYS A 144 -0.56 3.47 -9.01
CA LYS A 144 0.34 3.01 -7.94
C LYS A 144 0.73 4.12 -6.97
N LEU A 145 1.13 5.28 -7.51
CA LEU A 145 1.46 6.47 -6.72
C LEU A 145 0.25 6.97 -5.92
N ALA A 146 -0.93 7.02 -6.56
CA ALA A 146 -2.16 7.43 -5.89
C ALA A 146 -2.51 6.40 -4.80
N LEU A 147 -2.51 5.10 -5.10
CA LEU A 147 -2.89 4.03 -4.18
C LEU A 147 -2.01 4.04 -2.91
N THR A 148 -0.71 4.27 -3.06
CA THR A 148 0.24 4.39 -1.94
C THR A 148 0.15 5.71 -1.18
N GLY A 149 -0.56 6.70 -1.72
CA GLY A 149 -0.79 8.02 -1.12
C GLY A 149 0.33 9.03 -1.42
N ALA A 150 1.17 8.77 -2.43
CA ALA A 150 2.21 9.69 -2.86
C ALA A 150 1.66 10.89 -3.65
N ILE A 151 0.53 10.69 -4.35
CA ILE A 151 -0.21 11.74 -5.06
C ILE A 151 -1.69 11.72 -4.68
N SER A 152 -2.44 12.76 -5.05
CA SER A 152 -3.86 12.89 -4.72
C SER A 152 -4.73 11.82 -5.38
N ASP A 153 -5.62 11.21 -4.59
CA ASP A 153 -6.59 10.21 -5.05
C ASP A 153 -7.50 10.76 -6.16
N HIS A 154 -7.76 12.08 -6.17
CA HIS A 154 -8.61 12.73 -7.16
C HIS A 154 -8.05 12.71 -8.59
N LEU A 155 -6.74 12.49 -8.76
CA LEU A 155 -6.11 12.36 -10.08
C LEU A 155 -6.60 11.11 -10.82
N VAL A 156 -6.90 10.04 -10.07
CA VAL A 156 -7.43 8.77 -10.60
C VAL A 156 -8.94 8.67 -10.35
N GLY A 157 -9.42 9.31 -9.28
CA GLY A 157 -10.77 9.18 -8.73
C GLY A 157 -10.81 8.05 -7.70
N GLU A 158 -11.35 8.32 -6.50
CA GLU A 158 -11.33 7.38 -5.39
C GLU A 158 -11.97 6.03 -5.74
N TYR A 159 -13.08 6.05 -6.47
CA TYR A 159 -13.78 4.84 -6.91
C TYR A 159 -12.93 4.00 -7.87
N ASN A 160 -12.34 4.60 -8.91
CA ASN A 160 -11.47 3.90 -9.86
C ASN A 160 -10.21 3.35 -9.17
N LEU A 161 -9.63 4.13 -8.26
CA LEU A 161 -8.47 3.72 -7.50
C LEU A 161 -8.76 2.52 -6.59
N ALA A 162 -9.95 2.48 -5.98
CA ALA A 162 -10.40 1.34 -5.19
C ALA A 162 -10.73 0.10 -6.06
N ARG A 163 -11.27 0.28 -7.27
CA ARG A 163 -11.41 -0.82 -8.26
C ARG A 163 -10.05 -1.40 -8.63
N TYR A 164 -9.05 -0.56 -8.90
CA TYR A 164 -7.68 -0.97 -9.17
C TYR A 164 -7.09 -1.78 -7.99
N LEU A 165 -7.28 -1.33 -6.75
CA LEU A 165 -6.89 -2.07 -5.56
C LEU A 165 -7.58 -3.45 -5.48
N LEU A 166 -8.89 -3.52 -5.72
CA LEU A 166 -9.61 -4.80 -5.68
C LEU A 166 -9.16 -5.75 -6.79
N ALA A 167 -8.85 -5.24 -7.99
CA ALA A 167 -8.26 -6.05 -9.06
C ALA A 167 -6.93 -6.67 -8.64
N ILE A 168 -6.07 -5.91 -7.94
CA ILE A 168 -4.82 -6.44 -7.37
C ILE A 168 -5.13 -7.52 -6.33
N VAL A 169 -6.01 -7.23 -5.36
CA VAL A 169 -6.36 -8.17 -4.27
C VAL A 169 -6.92 -9.48 -4.83
N ASN A 170 -7.84 -9.42 -5.80
CA ASN A 170 -8.48 -10.58 -6.41
C ASN A 170 -7.49 -11.43 -7.23
N SER A 171 -6.48 -10.79 -7.82
CA SER A 171 -5.41 -11.46 -8.58
C SER A 171 -4.27 -11.97 -7.70
N SER A 172 -4.28 -11.60 -6.42
CA SER A 172 -3.24 -11.92 -5.44
C SER A 172 -3.53 -13.24 -4.72
N GLU A 173 -2.53 -13.81 -4.06
CA GLU A 173 -2.72 -15.00 -3.20
C GLU A 173 -2.90 -14.62 -1.73
N GLU A 174 -2.69 -13.34 -1.43
CA GLU A 174 -2.66 -12.74 -0.11
C GLU A 174 -4.01 -12.90 0.61
N TYR A 175 -5.12 -12.78 -0.13
CA TYR A 175 -6.47 -12.96 0.42
C TYR A 175 -6.70 -14.37 1.00
N LYS A 176 -5.98 -15.40 0.51
CA LYS A 176 -6.14 -16.79 0.99
C LYS A 176 -5.75 -16.96 2.45
N HIS A 177 -4.86 -16.11 2.96
CA HIS A 177 -4.50 -16.08 4.39
C HIS A 177 -5.67 -15.66 5.28
N TRP A 178 -6.68 -14.98 4.74
CA TRP A 178 -7.89 -14.59 5.48
C TRP A 178 -8.82 -15.76 5.75
N LYS A 179 -8.62 -16.93 5.11
CA LYS A 179 -9.35 -18.16 5.43
C LYS A 179 -9.29 -18.50 6.92
N MET A 180 -8.16 -18.21 7.57
CA MET A 180 -7.96 -18.47 9.01
C MET A 180 -8.77 -17.53 9.92
N LEU A 181 -9.37 -16.47 9.39
CA LEU A 181 -10.23 -15.54 10.12
C LEU A 181 -11.70 -16.02 10.19
N MET A 182 -12.00 -17.17 9.59
CA MET A 182 -13.27 -17.86 9.80
C MET A 182 -13.29 -18.46 11.20
N PRO A 183 -14.41 -18.35 11.94
CA PRO A 183 -14.63 -19.22 13.07
C PRO A 183 -14.42 -20.65 12.59
N LYS A 184 -13.63 -21.46 13.32
CA LYS A 184 -13.82 -22.90 13.22
C LYS A 184 -15.24 -23.12 13.71
N ASP A 185 -16.09 -23.75 12.92
CA ASP A 185 -17.38 -24.22 13.39
C ASP A 185 -17.11 -25.25 14.48
N ASP A 186 -16.95 -24.79 15.73
CA ASP A 186 -17.06 -25.55 16.98
C ASP A 186 -17.03 -24.57 18.16
N GLU A 187 -18.02 -24.71 19.04
CA GLU A 187 -18.31 -23.94 20.25
C GLU A 187 -18.97 -22.57 20.09
N ILE A 188 -20.26 -22.62 19.77
CA ILE A 188 -21.24 -21.73 20.37
C ILE A 188 -21.17 -21.93 21.90
N CYS A 189 -20.31 -21.18 22.60
CA CYS A 189 -20.42 -21.04 24.04
C CYS A 189 -21.57 -20.07 24.34
N LEU A 190 -22.78 -20.63 24.49
CA LEU A 190 -23.85 -20.01 25.24
C LEU A 190 -23.34 -19.78 26.67
N VAL A 191 -22.89 -18.56 26.99
CA VAL A 191 -22.59 -18.20 28.37
C VAL A 191 -23.89 -17.88 29.06
N ASP A 192 -24.47 -18.91 29.66
CA ASP A 192 -25.51 -18.78 30.66
C ASP A 192 -24.93 -18.11 31.91
N LYS A 193 -25.66 -17.11 32.41
CA LYS A 193 -25.28 -16.34 33.60
C LYS A 193 -25.63 -17.13 34.86
N THR A 194 -24.66 -17.79 35.51
CA THR A 194 -24.83 -18.20 36.92
C THR A 194 -23.50 -18.48 37.64
N GLN A 195 -23.15 -17.54 38.53
CA GLN A 195 -22.60 -17.70 39.89
C GLN A 195 -21.17 -18.26 40.17
N LEU A 196 -20.37 -17.34 40.74
CA LEU A 196 -19.61 -17.39 42.01
C LEU A 196 -18.38 -18.31 42.22
N SER A 197 -17.29 -17.61 42.60
CA SER A 197 -16.34 -17.91 43.68
C SER A 197 -15.18 -18.91 43.44
N GLY A 198 -13.94 -18.42 43.57
CA GLY A 198 -12.79 -19.26 43.96
C GLY A 198 -11.42 -18.87 43.39
N ARG A 199 -10.63 -18.17 44.19
CA ARG A 199 -9.17 -17.91 44.13
C ARG A 199 -8.30 -18.97 43.40
N SER A 200 -7.37 -18.52 42.55
CA SER A 200 -5.91 -18.73 42.72
C SER A 200 -5.10 -17.96 41.66
N GLU A 201 -4.06 -17.25 42.09
CA GLU A 201 -3.08 -16.56 41.27
C GLU A 201 -2.22 -17.54 40.46
N SER A 202 -1.99 -17.23 39.18
CA SER A 202 -0.77 -17.65 38.50
C SER A 202 -0.31 -16.56 37.53
N VAL A 203 0.95 -16.20 37.68
CA VAL A 203 1.67 -15.14 36.97
C VAL A 203 1.89 -15.55 35.51
N LEU A 204 1.10 -15.00 34.60
CA LEU A 204 1.40 -15.02 33.16
C LEU A 204 1.84 -13.62 32.74
N LYS A 205 3.15 -13.49 32.45
CA LYS A 205 3.76 -12.31 31.85
C LYS A 205 3.00 -11.91 30.59
N ARG A 206 2.13 -10.90 30.69
CA ARG A 206 1.51 -10.26 29.54
C ARG A 206 2.61 -9.63 28.70
N LYS A 207 2.90 -10.21 27.53
CA LYS A 207 3.46 -9.46 26.40
C LYS A 207 2.65 -8.17 26.30
N LYS A 208 3.32 -7.00 26.30
CA LYS A 208 2.68 -5.69 26.11
C LYS A 208 1.80 -5.76 24.85
N VAL A 209 0.51 -5.97 25.07
CA VAL A 209 -0.53 -5.76 24.06
C VAL A 209 -0.59 -4.26 23.90
N PHE A 210 -0.05 -3.76 22.80
CA PHE A 210 -0.37 -2.41 22.38
C PHE A 210 -1.89 -2.38 22.21
N HIS A 211 -2.59 -1.58 23.02
CA HIS A 211 -4.02 -1.36 22.89
C HIS A 211 -4.26 -0.68 21.53
N THR A 212 -4.48 -1.48 20.49
CA THR A 212 -5.15 -1.01 19.29
C THR A 212 -6.63 -0.85 19.64
N ASP A 213 -7.25 0.21 19.14
CA ASP A 213 -8.69 0.42 19.20
C ASP A 213 -9.43 -0.82 18.66
N HIS A 214 -9.92 -1.67 19.58
CA HIS A 214 -10.56 -2.96 19.28
C HIS A 214 -11.81 -2.82 18.40
N THR A 215 -12.37 -1.60 18.30
CA THR A 215 -13.50 -1.25 17.44
C THR A 215 -13.11 -1.25 15.96
N GLN A 216 -11.87 -0.95 15.61
CA GLN A 216 -11.47 -0.98 14.20
C GLN A 216 -11.10 -2.41 13.74
N ASP A 217 -10.74 -3.28 14.67
CA ASP A 217 -10.27 -4.64 14.35
C ASP A 217 -11.43 -5.57 13.91
N HIS A 218 -12.65 -5.38 14.44
CA HIS A 218 -13.81 -6.14 13.96
C HIS A 218 -14.21 -5.72 12.53
N ILE A 219 -14.23 -4.42 12.23
CA ILE A 219 -14.51 -3.92 10.87
C ILE A 219 -13.49 -4.49 9.89
N VAL A 220 -12.20 -4.45 10.22
CA VAL A 220 -11.14 -5.03 9.38
C VAL A 220 -11.35 -6.52 9.15
N ARG A 221 -11.69 -7.27 10.20
CA ARG A 221 -11.97 -8.71 10.11
C ARG A 221 -13.16 -8.98 9.19
N ASP A 222 -14.24 -8.23 9.34
CA ASP A 222 -15.47 -8.43 8.56
C ASP A 222 -15.25 -8.04 7.09
N VAL A 223 -14.52 -6.95 6.82
CA VAL A 223 -14.08 -6.59 5.45
C VAL A 223 -13.25 -7.70 4.81
N ARG A 224 -12.23 -8.22 5.51
CA ARG A 224 -11.40 -9.32 5.00
C ARG A 224 -12.22 -10.58 4.75
N ARG A 225 -13.17 -10.89 5.63
CA ARG A 225 -14.10 -12.02 5.46
C ARG A 225 -14.96 -11.84 4.22
N THR A 226 -15.62 -10.69 4.08
CA THR A 226 -16.47 -10.37 2.93
C THR A 226 -15.68 -10.48 1.61
N LEU A 227 -14.46 -9.93 1.56
CA LEU A 227 -13.61 -10.07 0.37
C LEU A 227 -13.24 -11.52 0.10
N PHE A 228 -12.85 -12.28 1.13
CA PHE A 228 -12.51 -13.69 0.98
C PHE A 228 -13.71 -14.52 0.46
N GLU A 229 -14.90 -14.35 1.04
CA GLU A 229 -16.12 -15.08 0.67
C GLU A 229 -16.57 -14.73 -0.76
N THR A 230 -16.54 -13.45 -1.12
CA THR A 230 -16.91 -13.00 -2.48
C THR A 230 -15.95 -13.55 -3.54
N ILE A 231 -14.64 -13.54 -3.29
CA ILE A 231 -13.65 -14.13 -4.20
C ILE A 231 -13.83 -15.65 -4.27
N SER A 232 -14.02 -16.32 -3.13
CA SER A 232 -14.08 -17.79 -3.08
C SER A 232 -15.37 -18.36 -3.67
N SER A 233 -16.47 -17.61 -3.60
CA SER A 233 -17.75 -17.99 -4.20
C SER A 233 -17.87 -17.63 -5.68
N PHE A 234 -16.92 -16.86 -6.21
CA PHE A 234 -16.91 -16.45 -7.61
C PHE A 234 -16.58 -17.62 -8.53
N LYS A 235 -17.48 -17.92 -9.47
CA LYS A 235 -17.35 -19.03 -10.44
C LYS A 235 -16.78 -18.60 -11.79
N GLY A 236 -16.49 -17.32 -11.99
CA GLY A 236 -15.96 -16.78 -13.24
C GLY A 236 -14.44 -16.86 -13.32
N ASN A 237 -13.90 -16.57 -14.50
CA ASN A 237 -12.48 -16.47 -14.76
C ASN A 237 -11.96 -15.05 -14.46
N LEU A 238 -11.05 -14.95 -13.48
CA LEU A 238 -10.43 -13.68 -13.08
C LEU A 238 -9.53 -13.07 -14.16
N GLU A 239 -9.11 -13.84 -15.17
CA GLU A 239 -8.32 -13.32 -16.30
C GLU A 239 -9.18 -12.55 -17.32
N VAL A 240 -10.51 -12.70 -17.27
CA VAL A 240 -11.45 -12.03 -18.17
C VAL A 240 -11.91 -10.72 -17.54
N SER A 241 -11.56 -9.58 -18.16
CA SER A 241 -11.84 -8.24 -17.63
C SER A 241 -13.32 -7.99 -17.29
N SER A 242 -14.26 -8.46 -18.12
CA SER A 242 -15.69 -8.28 -17.88
C SER A 242 -16.23 -9.12 -16.71
N GLU A 243 -15.60 -10.25 -16.40
CA GLU A 243 -15.95 -11.10 -15.27
C GLU A 243 -15.34 -10.56 -13.97
N LEU A 244 -14.08 -10.11 -14.03
CA LEU A 244 -13.44 -9.40 -12.92
C LEU A 244 -14.20 -8.14 -12.53
N ASP A 245 -14.72 -7.38 -13.52
CA ASP A 245 -15.58 -6.23 -13.27
C ASP A 245 -16.84 -6.60 -12.48
N LYS A 246 -17.52 -7.69 -12.85
CA LYS A 246 -18.70 -8.16 -12.13
C LYS A 246 -18.37 -8.52 -10.68
N LEU A 247 -17.22 -9.16 -10.44
CA LEU A 247 -16.76 -9.46 -9.10
C LEU A 247 -16.49 -8.19 -8.29
N ILE A 248 -15.79 -7.22 -8.86
CA ILE A 248 -15.47 -5.94 -8.21
C ILE A 248 -16.75 -5.18 -7.84
N GLU A 249 -17.72 -5.09 -8.75
CA GLU A 249 -19.00 -4.45 -8.46
C GLU A 249 -19.75 -5.18 -7.33
N ALA A 250 -19.77 -6.52 -7.34
CA ALA A 250 -20.36 -7.30 -6.26
C ALA A 250 -19.65 -7.05 -4.91
N GLN A 251 -18.32 -6.89 -4.92
CA GLN A 251 -17.54 -6.54 -3.72
C GLN A 251 -17.89 -5.15 -3.18
N PHE A 252 -18.06 -4.14 -4.04
CA PHE A 252 -18.50 -2.81 -3.59
C PHE A 252 -19.86 -2.85 -2.89
N VAL A 253 -20.80 -3.63 -3.42
CA VAL A 253 -22.12 -3.83 -2.80
C VAL A 253 -21.96 -4.54 -1.45
N ALA A 254 -21.24 -5.66 -1.42
CA ALA A 254 -21.06 -6.46 -0.20
C ALA A 254 -20.33 -5.70 0.92
N LEU A 255 -19.33 -4.88 0.58
CA LEU A 255 -18.55 -4.08 1.53
C LEU A 255 -19.34 -2.95 2.19
N SER A 256 -20.53 -2.62 1.70
CA SER A 256 -21.40 -1.62 2.33
C SER A 256 -21.84 -2.04 3.75
N ASN A 257 -22.02 -3.35 3.96
CA ASN A 257 -22.44 -3.93 5.23
C ASN A 257 -21.38 -3.81 6.34
N PRO A 258 -20.12 -4.32 6.17
CA PRO A 258 -19.10 -4.23 7.21
C PRO A 258 -18.67 -2.79 7.50
N PHE A 259 -18.91 -1.84 6.58
CA PHE A 259 -18.65 -0.42 6.82
C PHE A 259 -19.82 0.34 7.45
N HIS A 260 -20.95 -0.32 7.72
CA HIS A 260 -22.17 0.26 8.30
C HIS A 260 -22.67 1.50 7.53
N LEU A 261 -22.68 1.43 6.19
CA LEU A 261 -23.08 2.55 5.33
C LEU A 261 -24.59 2.51 5.04
N SER A 262 -25.34 3.46 5.59
CA SER A 262 -26.81 3.56 5.47
C SER A 262 -27.32 4.49 4.36
N THR A 263 -26.44 5.07 3.53
CA THR A 263 -26.83 6.09 2.54
C THR A 263 -27.62 5.51 1.37
N GLU A 264 -28.79 6.05 1.05
CA GLU A 264 -29.64 5.62 -0.07
C GLU A 264 -29.07 5.96 -1.46
N GLN A 265 -28.22 7.00 -1.55
CA GLN A 265 -27.53 7.35 -2.79
C GLN A 265 -26.39 6.37 -3.09
N GLU A 266 -26.58 5.57 -4.15
CA GLU A 266 -25.63 4.53 -4.57
C GLU A 266 -24.24 5.10 -4.89
N GLU A 267 -24.17 6.19 -5.67
CA GLU A 267 -22.90 6.82 -6.06
C GLU A 267 -22.09 7.28 -4.84
N LYS A 268 -22.76 7.94 -3.89
CA LYS A 268 -22.13 8.40 -2.65
C LYS A 268 -21.66 7.21 -1.80
N ARG A 269 -22.42 6.11 -1.78
CA ARG A 269 -22.04 4.88 -1.08
C ARG A 269 -20.76 4.27 -1.67
N ARG A 270 -20.66 4.16 -3.00
CA ARG A 270 -19.46 3.66 -3.70
C ARG A 270 -18.20 4.45 -3.34
N VAL A 271 -18.30 5.79 -3.34
CA VAL A 271 -17.18 6.67 -2.94
C VAL A 271 -16.79 6.48 -1.48
N LEU A 272 -17.75 6.29 -0.56
CA LEU A 272 -17.47 6.05 0.86
C LEU A 272 -16.80 4.69 1.09
N VAL A 273 -17.26 3.63 0.42
CA VAL A 273 -16.61 2.31 0.41
C VAL A 273 -15.18 2.44 -0.09
N ALA A 274 -14.98 3.12 -1.22
CA ALA A 274 -13.67 3.35 -1.82
C ALA A 274 -12.70 4.03 -0.83
N LYS A 275 -13.10 5.14 -0.22
CA LYS A 275 -12.26 5.87 0.76
C LYS A 275 -11.85 4.99 1.94
N LYS A 276 -12.79 4.23 2.50
CA LYS A 276 -12.50 3.31 3.61
C LYS A 276 -11.55 2.19 3.19
N LEU A 277 -11.77 1.60 2.01
CA LEU A 277 -10.91 0.53 1.48
C LEU A 277 -9.47 1.02 1.24
N LEU A 278 -9.31 2.19 0.61
CA LEU A 278 -8.00 2.81 0.38
C LEU A 278 -7.27 3.10 1.70
N ASN A 279 -7.99 3.56 2.73
CA ASN A 279 -7.40 3.75 4.06
C ASN A 279 -6.92 2.44 4.68
N LEU A 280 -7.71 1.37 4.61
CA LEU A 280 -7.32 0.05 5.12
C LEU A 280 -6.10 -0.51 4.38
N TYR A 281 -5.97 -0.27 3.07
CA TYR A 281 -4.76 -0.63 2.32
C TYR A 281 -3.54 0.18 2.80
N ARG A 282 -3.65 1.51 2.87
CA ARG A 282 -2.52 2.40 3.23
C ARG A 282 -2.00 2.17 4.65
N THR A 283 -2.86 1.68 5.54
CA THR A 283 -2.51 1.32 6.92
C THR A 283 -2.06 -0.14 7.08
N GLY A 284 -1.94 -0.91 5.99
CA GLY A 284 -1.53 -2.32 6.01
C GLY A 284 -2.59 -3.27 6.56
N ARG A 285 -3.81 -2.78 6.82
CA ARG A 285 -4.92 -3.55 7.38
C ARG A 285 -5.62 -4.43 6.35
N LEU A 286 -5.37 -4.27 5.05
CA LEU A 286 -5.77 -5.26 4.03
C LEU A 286 -4.66 -6.26 3.68
N GLY A 287 -3.57 -6.31 4.45
CA GLY A 287 -2.42 -7.14 4.12
C GLY A 287 -1.29 -6.32 3.50
N ARG A 288 -0.28 -7.04 3.01
CA ARG A 288 0.99 -6.47 2.57
C ARG A 288 1.19 -6.74 1.09
N TYR A 289 1.42 -5.69 0.31
CA TYR A 289 1.50 -5.79 -1.15
C TYR A 289 2.67 -4.97 -1.67
N THR A 290 3.37 -5.51 -2.65
CA THR A 290 4.32 -4.77 -3.48
C THR A 290 3.81 -4.80 -4.92
N LEU A 291 3.56 -3.61 -5.48
CA LEU A 291 2.83 -3.41 -6.72
C LEU A 291 3.74 -3.38 -7.95
N ASP A 292 5.01 -3.04 -7.78
CA ASP A 292 5.98 -3.15 -8.86
C ASP A 292 6.46 -4.59 -9.02
N SER A 293 6.66 -4.98 -10.27
CA SER A 293 7.34 -6.22 -10.64
C SER A 293 8.80 -5.95 -10.95
N ILE A 294 9.65 -6.93 -10.67
CA ILE A 294 11.07 -6.85 -11.01
C ILE A 294 11.22 -6.94 -12.54
N PRO A 295 11.97 -6.03 -13.17
CA PRO A 295 12.24 -6.05 -14.61
C PRO A 295 13.08 -7.24 -15.07
#